data_AF-A0A356B1X3-F1
#
_entry.id   AF-A0A356B1X3-F1
#
_cell.length_a   1.000
_cell.length_b   1.000
_cell.length_c   1.000
_cell.angle_alpha   90.00
_cell.angle_beta   90.00
_cell.angle_gamma   90.00
#
_symmetry.space_group_name_H-M   'P 1'
#
loop_
_entity.id
_entity.type
_entity.pdbx_description
1 polymer ?
#
loop_
_entity_poly.entity_id
_entity_poly.type
_entity_poly.pdbx_seq_one_letter_code
_entity_poly.pdbx_strand_id
1 'polypeptide(L)'
;MILKRLKQMMPYLIVIIPSFYLFPLFAKDTGSFMLLLLFITPLVCFISALLYGMKKGIDFSFPLLTGFFFAPTIFIYYNESAWVYIVMFAIITLVGNCLGALLFQKQGNTES
;
A
#
# COMPACT_ATOMS: atom_id res chain seq x y z
N MET A 1 -15.79 -1.83 16.85
CA MET A 1 -14.44 -2.40 16.68
C MET A 1 -13.87 -2.12 15.29
N ILE A 2 -14.58 -2.46 14.20
CA ILE A 2 -14.15 -2.25 12.80
C ILE A 2 -13.88 -0.77 12.46
N LEU A 3 -14.79 0.14 12.82
CA LEU A 3 -14.65 1.58 12.54
C LEU A 3 -13.38 2.20 13.15
N LYS A 4 -12.97 1.73 14.34
CA LYS A 4 -11.74 2.19 15.01
C LYS A 4 -10.49 1.75 14.26
N ARG A 5 -10.48 0.53 13.72
CA ARG A 5 -9.41 -0.01 12.88
C ARG A 5 -9.29 0.79 11.58
N LEU A 6 -10.41 1.00 10.87
CA LEU A 6 -10.45 1.83 9.66
C LEU A 6 -9.91 3.24 9.90
N LYS A 7 -10.32 3.89 10.98
CA LYS A 7 -9.82 5.23 11.35
C LYS A 7 -8.30 5.25 11.60
N GLN A 8 -7.72 4.16 12.08
CA GLN A 8 -6.27 4.05 12.29
C GLN A 8 -5.50 3.81 10.98
N MET A 9 -6.14 3.25 9.96
CA MET A 9 -5.56 3.01 8.63
C MET A 9 -5.58 4.27 7.76
N MET A 10 -6.55 5.16 7.99
CA MET A 10 -6.78 6.37 7.20
C MET A 10 -5.51 7.20 6.90
N PRO A 11 -4.60 7.49 7.85
CA PRO A 11 -3.41 8.29 7.57
C PRO A 11 -2.42 7.64 6.60
N TYR A 12 -2.49 6.32 6.42
CA TYR A 12 -1.62 5.58 5.49
C TYR A 12 -2.31 5.40 4.15
N LEU A 13 -3.63 5.14 4.17
CA LEU A 13 -4.45 5.07 2.97
C LEU A 13 -4.53 6.42 2.25
N ILE A 14 -4.52 7.54 2.96
CA ILE A 14 -4.49 8.88 2.35
C ILE A 14 -3.16 9.19 1.64
N VAL A 15 -2.11 8.40 1.88
CA VAL A 15 -0.85 8.49 1.12
C VAL A 15 -0.89 7.56 -0.08
N ILE A 16 -1.37 6.32 0.11
CA ILE A 16 -1.46 5.30 -0.94
C ILE A 16 -2.47 5.69 -2.03
N ILE A 17 -3.70 6.07 -1.65
CA ILE A 17 -4.77 6.31 -2.62
C ILE A 17 -4.36 7.42 -3.60
N PRO A 18 -3.90 8.60 -3.19
CA PRO A 18 -3.43 9.61 -4.15
C PRO A 18 -2.29 9.11 -5.04
N SER A 19 -1.40 8.23 -4.57
CA SER A 19 -0.35 7.67 -5.43
C SER A 19 -0.93 6.85 -6.60
N PHE A 20 -2.04 6.13 -6.38
CA PHE A 20 -2.70 5.35 -7.43
C PHE A 20 -3.40 6.22 -8.47
N TYR A 21 -3.92 7.39 -8.09
CA TYR A 21 -4.73 8.23 -8.98
C TYR A 21 -3.96 9.43 -9.55
N LEU A 22 -3.02 10.01 -8.79
CA LEU A 22 -2.29 11.20 -9.21
C LEU A 22 -1.01 10.85 -9.98
N PHE A 23 -0.28 9.80 -9.59
CA PHE A 23 0.98 9.47 -10.28
C PHE A 23 0.79 9.17 -11.77
N PRO A 24 -0.21 8.37 -12.19
CA PRO A 24 -0.49 8.13 -13.60
C PRO A 24 -0.66 9.42 -14.43
N LEU A 25 -1.18 10.50 -13.83
CA LEU A 25 -1.42 11.78 -14.51
C LEU A 25 -0.13 12.56 -14.83
N PHE A 26 0.97 12.26 -14.14
CA PHE A 26 2.26 12.92 -14.39
C PHE A 26 3.12 12.20 -15.43
N ALA A 27 2.71 11.02 -15.89
CA ALA A 27 3.43 10.27 -16.91
C ALA A 27 3.26 10.92 -18.29
N LYS A 28 4.38 11.27 -18.94
CA LYS A 28 4.39 11.85 -20.29
C LYS A 28 4.53 10.82 -21.41
N ASP A 29 5.04 9.65 -21.06
CA ASP A 29 5.33 8.54 -21.95
C ASP A 29 5.15 7.21 -21.21
N THR A 30 5.10 6.11 -21.97
CA THR A 30 4.90 4.75 -21.43
C THR A 30 6.00 4.31 -20.48
N GLY A 31 7.26 4.70 -20.73
CA GLY A 31 8.38 4.37 -19.86
C GLY A 31 8.20 5.02 -18.49
N SER A 32 7.90 6.31 -18.46
CA SER A 32 7.60 7.07 -17.24
C SER A 32 6.39 6.48 -16.48
N PHE A 33 5.34 6.07 -17.20
CA PHE A 33 4.16 5.42 -16.61
C PHE A 33 4.53 4.09 -15.93
N MET A 34 5.31 3.26 -16.61
CA MET A 34 5.78 1.97 -16.07
C MET A 34 6.69 2.16 -14.86
N LEU A 35 7.57 3.18 -14.87
CA LEU A 35 8.42 3.49 -13.71
C LEU A 35 7.58 3.87 -12.48
N LEU A 36 6.55 4.69 -12.67
CA LEU A 36 5.65 5.09 -11.59
C LEU A 36 4.88 3.88 -11.05
N LEU A 37 4.34 3.02 -11.92
CA LEU A 37 3.57 1.84 -11.54
C LEU A 37 4.43 0.77 -10.87
N LEU A 38 5.63 0.49 -11.37
CA LEU A 38 6.44 -0.67 -10.98
C LEU A 38 7.44 -0.38 -9.87
N PHE A 39 7.80 0.89 -9.65
CA PHE A 39 8.78 1.26 -8.63
C PHE A 39 8.22 2.23 -7.61
N ILE A 40 7.76 3.40 -8.05
CA ILE A 40 7.40 4.49 -7.13
C ILE A 40 6.17 4.13 -6.30
N THR A 41 5.08 3.72 -6.96
CA THR A 41 3.83 3.30 -6.31
C THR A 41 4.04 2.12 -5.34
N PRO A 42 4.73 1.03 -5.71
CA PRO A 42 4.98 -0.08 -4.79
C PRO A 42 5.87 0.33 -3.61
N LEU A 43 6.83 1.23 -3.81
CA LEU A 43 7.65 1.76 -2.71
C LEU A 43 6.79 2.56 -1.71
N VAL A 44 5.90 3.42 -2.21
CA VAL A 44 4.95 4.17 -1.37
C VAL A 44 4.04 3.22 -0.58
N CYS A 45 3.52 2.18 -1.24
CA CYS A 45 2.70 1.14 -0.60
C CYS A 45 3.48 0.42 0.50
N PHE A 46 4.70 -0.02 0.21
CA PHE A 46 5.54 -0.75 1.14
C PHE A 46 5.90 0.08 2.37
N ILE A 47 6.39 1.32 2.18
CA ILE A 47 6.76 2.21 3.29
C ILE A 47 5.54 2.53 4.16
N SER A 48 4.40 2.83 3.55
CA SER A 48 3.16 3.11 4.29
C SER A 48 2.72 1.90 5.12
N ALA A 49 2.78 0.70 4.55
CA ALA A 49 2.45 -0.53 5.24
C ALA A 49 3.43 -0.87 6.36
N LEU A 50 4.73 -0.63 6.14
CA LEU A 50 5.79 -0.81 7.14
C LEU A 50 5.54 0.07 8.36
N LEU A 51 5.32 1.38 8.15
CA LEU A 51 5.04 2.32 9.23
C LEU A 51 3.74 1.99 9.96
N TYR A 52 2.72 1.54 9.23
CA TYR A 52 1.46 1.09 9.81
C TYR A 52 1.67 -0.16 10.69
N GLY A 53 2.39 -1.15 10.19
CA GLY A 53 2.74 -2.38 10.92
C GLY A 53 3.51 -2.11 12.20
N MET A 54 4.48 -1.20 12.16
CA MET A 54 5.24 -0.79 13.35
C MET A 54 4.32 -0.19 14.44
N LYS A 55 3.26 0.50 14.06
CA LYS A 55 2.40 1.23 15.02
C LYS A 55 1.15 0.46 15.46
N LYS A 56 0.69 -0.52 14.67
CA LYS A 56 -0.60 -1.19 14.84
C LYS A 56 -0.53 -2.72 14.79
N GLY A 57 0.64 -3.28 14.49
CA GLY A 57 0.82 -4.72 14.34
C GLY A 57 0.31 -5.24 13.00
N ILE A 58 0.19 -6.57 12.92
CA ILE A 58 -0.28 -7.27 11.72
C ILE A 58 -1.78 -7.06 11.54
N ASP A 59 -2.19 -6.59 10.37
CA ASP A 59 -3.58 -6.35 10.02
C ASP A 59 -3.86 -6.66 8.53
N PHE A 60 -4.49 -7.80 8.29
CA PHE A 60 -4.85 -8.27 6.95
C PHE A 60 -5.91 -7.40 6.24
N SER A 61 -6.65 -6.56 6.96
CA SER A 61 -7.59 -5.63 6.31
C SER A 61 -6.86 -4.54 5.54
N PHE A 62 -5.61 -4.20 5.91
CA PHE A 62 -4.84 -3.16 5.24
C PHE A 62 -4.44 -3.57 3.81
N PRO A 63 -3.84 -4.74 3.58
CA PRO A 63 -3.58 -5.27 2.24
C PRO A 63 -4.83 -5.38 1.34
N LEU A 64 -5.94 -5.87 1.90
CA LEU A 64 -7.19 -6.04 1.16
C LEU A 64 -7.74 -4.69 0.70
N LEU A 65 -7.74 -3.69 1.58
CA LEU A 65 -8.17 -2.34 1.20
C LEU A 65 -7.23 -1.71 0.17
N THR A 66 -5.91 -1.91 0.27
CA THR A 66 -4.98 -1.40 -0.74
C THR A 66 -5.28 -1.98 -2.13
N GLY A 67 -5.45 -3.31 -2.23
CA GLY A 67 -5.84 -3.93 -3.50
C GLY A 67 -7.20 -3.42 -4.00
N PHE A 68 -8.18 -3.30 -3.11
CA PHE A 68 -9.51 -2.77 -3.42
C PHE A 68 -9.45 -1.34 -3.99
N PHE A 69 -8.65 -0.44 -3.40
CA PHE A 69 -8.51 0.93 -3.88
C PHE A 69 -7.71 1.05 -5.19
N PHE A 70 -6.87 0.07 -5.51
CA PHE A 70 -6.21 0.03 -6.81
C PHE A 70 -7.19 -0.39 -7.93
N ALA A 71 -8.13 -1.30 -7.65
CA ALA A 71 -8.99 -1.89 -8.68
C ALA A 71 -9.74 -0.87 -9.57
N PRO A 72 -10.35 0.21 -9.05
CA PRO A 72 -11.00 1.21 -9.89
C PRO A 72 -10.05 1.90 -10.87
N THR A 73 -8.76 2.01 -10.53
CA THR A 73 -7.78 2.67 -11.41
C THR A 73 -7.58 1.92 -12.70
N ILE A 74 -7.81 0.59 -12.73
CA ILE A 74 -7.72 -0.23 -13.93
C ILE A 74 -8.64 0.30 -15.02
N PHE A 75 -9.88 0.65 -14.67
CA PHE A 75 -10.86 1.18 -15.61
C PHE A 75 -10.61 2.64 -16.03
N ILE A 76 -9.73 3.35 -15.31
CA ILE A 76 -9.45 4.77 -15.53
C ILE A 76 -8.15 4.95 -16.34
N TYR A 77 -7.08 4.23 -16.00
CA TYR A 77 -5.74 4.45 -16.52
C TYR A 77 -5.08 3.24 -17.19
N TYR A 78 -5.57 2.01 -16.96
CA TYR A 78 -4.88 0.80 -17.40
C TYR A 78 -5.76 -0.02 -18.36
N ASN A 79 -5.21 -1.14 -18.83
CA ASN A 79 -5.95 -2.15 -19.60
C ASN A 79 -6.28 -3.36 -18.71
N GLU A 80 -7.04 -4.32 -19.23
CA GLU A 80 -7.48 -5.50 -18.46
C GLU A 80 -6.33 -6.32 -17.87
N SER A 81 -5.15 -6.37 -18.52
CA SER A 81 -4.00 -7.13 -18.00
C SER A 81 -3.47 -6.59 -16.67
N ALA A 82 -3.83 -5.37 -16.29
CA ALA A 82 -3.39 -4.73 -15.05
C ALA A 82 -4.05 -5.29 -13.78
N TRP A 83 -5.00 -6.23 -13.89
CA TRP A 83 -5.62 -6.88 -12.73
C TRP A 83 -4.60 -7.53 -11.79
N VAL A 84 -3.46 -8.00 -12.33
CA VAL A 84 -2.37 -8.61 -11.54
C VAL A 84 -1.80 -7.66 -10.49
N TYR A 85 -1.87 -6.34 -10.72
CA TYR A 85 -1.36 -5.34 -9.79
C TYR A 85 -2.24 -5.18 -8.55
N ILE A 86 -3.52 -5.58 -8.58
CA ILE A 86 -4.38 -5.68 -7.39
C ILE A 86 -3.73 -6.65 -6.39
N VAL A 87 -3.37 -7.84 -6.86
CA VAL A 87 -2.75 -8.89 -6.05
C VAL A 87 -1.34 -8.47 -5.64
N MET A 88 -0.58 -7.88 -6.55
CA MET A 88 0.78 -7.41 -6.27
C MET A 88 0.80 -6.37 -5.14
N PHE A 89 -0.03 -5.33 -5.20
CA PHE A 89 -0.06 -4.30 -4.16
C PHE A 89 -0.59 -4.83 -2.83
N ALA A 90 -1.52 -5.79 -2.85
CA ALA A 90 -1.92 -6.50 -1.63
C ALA A 90 -0.75 -7.29 -1.03
N ILE A 91 0.02 -8.03 -1.82
CA ILE A 91 1.20 -8.77 -1.33
C ILE A 91 2.25 -7.81 -0.78
N ILE A 92 2.56 -6.72 -1.50
CA ILE A 92 3.59 -5.75 -1.09
C ILE A 92 3.22 -5.10 0.25
N THR A 93 1.96 -4.69 0.40
CA THR A 93 1.49 -4.11 1.67
C THR A 93 1.39 -5.15 2.78
N LEU A 94 1.08 -6.41 2.48
CA LEU A 94 1.12 -7.48 3.48
C LEU A 94 2.54 -7.70 3.99
N VAL A 95 3.52 -7.81 3.10
CA VAL A 95 4.94 -7.96 3.46
C VAL A 95 5.41 -6.76 4.28
N GLY A 96 5.12 -5.53 3.82
CA GLY A 96 5.47 -4.32 4.57
C GLY A 96 4.86 -4.30 5.97
N ASN A 97 3.57 -4.60 6.09
CA ASN A 97 2.87 -4.62 7.37
C ASN A 97 3.44 -5.70 8.33
N CYS A 98 3.70 -6.91 7.84
CA CYS A 98 4.34 -7.97 8.62
C CYS A 98 5.73 -7.57 9.11
N LEU A 99 6.59 -7.07 8.22
CA LEU A 99 7.93 -6.62 8.60
C LEU A 99 7.87 -5.49 9.63
N GLY A 100 6.96 -4.53 9.44
CA GLY A 100 6.80 -3.41 10.37
C GLY A 100 6.41 -3.89 11.77
N ALA A 101 5.46 -4.82 11.85
CA ALA A 101 5.01 -5.38 13.12
C ALA A 101 6.14 -6.13 13.85
N LEU A 102 6.94 -6.91 13.11
CA LEU A 102 8.08 -7.64 13.68
C LEU A 102 9.16 -6.70 14.21
N LEU A 103 9.44 -5.58 13.51
CA LEU A 103 10.40 -4.58 13.96
C LEU A 103 9.97 -3.90 15.27
N PHE A 104 8.68 -3.63 15.45
CA PHE A 104 8.15 -3.05 16.70
C PHE A 104 8.25 -4.02 17.88
N GLN A 105 7.94 -5.30 17.68
CA GLN A 105 8.10 -6.32 18.72
C GLN A 105 9.55 -6.43 19.18
N LYS A 106 10.51 -6.30 18.25
CA LYS A 106 11.93 -6.30 18.59
C LYS A 106 12.32 -5.10 19.46
N GLN A 107 11.77 -3.92 19.21
CA GLN A 107 12.04 -2.73 20.03
C GLN A 107 11.52 -2.88 21.46
N GLY A 108 10.30 -3.39 21.63
CA GLY A 108 9.72 -3.61 22.97
C GLY A 108 10.46 -4.64 23.83
N ASN A 109 11.16 -5.60 23.22
CA ASN A 109 11.94 -6.63 23.93
C ASN A 109 13.39 -6.23 24.26
N THR A 110 13.89 -5.11 23.73
CA THR A 110 15.28 -4.67 23.98
C THR A 110 15.36 -3.67 25.14
N GLU A 111 14.22 -3.15 25.61
CA GLU A 111 14.08 -2.19 26.71
C GLU A 111 13.57 -2.83 28.02
N SER A 112 13.41 -4.16 28.06
CA SER A 112 12.95 -4.96 29.21
C SER A 112 14.07 -5.81 29.80
#